data_AF-A0A6J1DEK8-F1
#
_entry.id   AF-A0A6J1DEK8-F1
#
_cell.length_a   1.000
_cell.length_b   1.000
_cell.length_c   1.000
_cell.angle_alpha   90.00
_cell.angle_beta   90.00
_cell.angle_gamma   90.00
#
_symmetry.space_group_name_H-M   'P 1'
#
loop_
_entity.id
_entity.type
_entity.pdbx_description
1 polymer ?
#
loop_
_entity_poly.entity_id
_entity_poly.type
_entity_poly.pdbx_seq_one_letter_code
_entity_poly.pdbx_strand_id
1 'polypeptide(L)'
;MIQLITETLMSPQNKSTSSRALEGLHGVKVVPDSHFALEKTTRDGDFSLSSCGSSVIGANQPLIMQWVWEQRPACLRPVGGCIQGDQTLAERVANVLTSLPFIALGIQAPRKNFSMKLYANSLIGVGVASSLYHSSRGKLRQYLRWADYTMIATATVCLTGALRNDNPKLLMAASAFLLPVRPFMVSAVHTGVMEVIFAKRALKDPDLRMAHNVHKMSTLLGGVLFIADDALPKTPFLHAAWHLAAAVGVGTCNKLLE
;
A
#
# COMPACT_ATOMS: atom_id res chain seq x y z
N MET A 1 43.11 -4.79 40.51
CA MET A 1 44.01 -4.47 41.64
C MET A 1 45.26 -3.87 41.02
N ILE A 2 45.22 -2.58 40.64
CA ILE A 2 45.58 -1.37 41.41
C ILE A 2 47.05 -0.94 41.14
N GLN A 3 47.16 0.31 40.63
CA GLN A 3 48.26 1.31 40.68
C GLN A 3 49.61 1.00 39.95
N LEU A 4 50.18 1.78 39.02
CA LEU A 4 50.26 3.23 38.66
C LEU A 4 51.58 3.91 39.14
N ILE A 5 52.25 4.62 38.18
CA ILE A 5 53.32 5.66 38.23
C ILE A 5 54.77 5.18 38.60
N THR A 6 55.92 5.65 38.05
CA THR A 6 56.31 6.94 37.43
C THR A 6 57.67 6.91 36.69
N GLU A 7 57.83 7.87 35.75
CA GLU A 7 59.05 8.60 35.33
C GLU A 7 60.09 7.87 34.43
N THR A 8 60.66 8.43 33.36
CA THR A 8 61.09 9.80 33.02
C THR A 8 61.32 9.89 31.49
N LEU A 9 61.02 11.02 30.82
CA LEU A 9 61.93 11.62 29.82
C LEU A 9 61.53 13.05 29.43
N MET A 10 62.55 13.87 29.20
CA MET A 10 62.57 15.31 29.01
C MET A 10 61.92 15.81 27.68
N SER A 11 61.40 17.04 27.74
CA SER A 11 60.95 17.94 26.64
C SER A 11 62.15 18.40 25.74
N PRO A 12 62.01 19.11 24.58
CA PRO A 12 60.97 20.10 24.27
C PRO A 12 60.47 20.31 22.80
N GLN A 13 59.39 21.10 22.72
CA GLN A 13 58.95 22.01 21.64
C GLN A 13 58.38 21.45 20.32
N ASN A 14 57.05 21.63 20.13
CA ASN A 14 56.58 22.69 19.24
C ASN A 14 55.13 23.12 19.53
N LYS A 15 54.95 24.45 19.58
CA LYS A 15 53.68 25.17 19.81
C LYS A 15 52.85 25.21 18.51
N SER A 16 51.54 25.02 18.60
CA SER A 16 50.60 26.08 18.19
C SER A 16 49.28 25.93 18.95
N THR A 17 48.98 26.99 19.70
CA THR A 17 47.87 27.13 20.63
C THR A 17 46.63 27.63 19.90
N SER A 18 45.51 26.93 20.12
CA SER A 18 44.16 27.49 20.00
C SER A 18 44.00 28.65 20.98
N SER A 19 43.59 29.82 20.51
CA SER A 19 43.14 30.92 21.36
C SER A 19 41.86 31.53 20.81
N ARG A 20 40.83 31.52 21.66
CA ARG A 20 39.68 32.42 21.59
C ARG A 20 40.18 33.87 21.59
N ALA A 21 39.60 34.71 20.74
CA ALA A 21 39.52 36.15 20.93
C ALA A 21 38.24 36.65 20.26
N LEU A 22 37.28 37.09 21.07
CA LEU A 22 36.06 37.81 20.68
C LEU A 22 36.31 39.29 20.95
N GLU A 23 36.65 40.02 19.90
CA GLU A 23 36.61 41.49 19.75
C GLU A 23 36.39 41.69 18.25
N GLY A 24 35.47 42.47 17.68
CA GLY A 24 34.49 43.42 18.13
C GLY A 24 34.05 44.16 16.85
N LEU A 25 32.74 44.28 16.61
CA LEU A 25 32.08 45.42 15.94
C LEU A 25 32.53 45.85 14.52
N HIS A 26 31.72 45.50 13.50
CA HIS A 26 31.02 46.41 12.55
C HIS A 26 30.79 45.72 11.19
N GLY A 27 29.53 45.68 10.73
CA GLY A 27 29.24 45.28 9.34
C GLY A 27 27.83 44.80 9.06
N VAL A 28 26.79 45.50 9.55
CA VAL A 28 25.45 45.37 8.95
C VAL A 28 25.48 46.10 7.61
N LYS A 29 25.43 45.35 6.51
CA LYS A 29 25.19 45.93 5.17
C LYS A 29 23.77 45.60 4.73
N VAL A 30 22.85 46.47 5.13
CA VAL A 30 21.57 46.66 4.46
C VAL A 30 21.79 47.78 3.46
N VAL A 31 21.60 47.53 2.16
CA VAL A 31 21.40 48.60 1.18
C VAL A 31 20.27 48.18 0.24
N PRO A 32 19.30 49.08 0.00
CA PRO A 32 18.11 48.84 -0.80
C PRO A 32 18.32 49.25 -2.27
N ASP A 33 17.26 49.01 -3.05
CA ASP A 33 16.83 49.74 -4.24
C ASP A 33 16.76 49.01 -5.58
N SER A 34 15.52 49.05 -6.04
CA SER A 34 14.91 48.68 -7.30
C SER A 34 15.49 49.42 -8.50
N HIS A 35 15.53 48.73 -9.65
CA HIS A 35 15.36 49.37 -10.95
C HIS A 35 14.30 48.60 -11.74
N PHE A 36 13.08 49.13 -11.71
CA PHE A 36 12.09 48.92 -12.75
C PHE A 36 12.63 49.49 -14.06
N ALA A 37 12.73 48.66 -15.10
CA ALA A 37 12.85 49.11 -16.49
C ALA A 37 11.52 48.83 -17.19
N LEU A 38 10.75 49.92 -17.33
CA LEU A 38 9.53 50.04 -18.11
C LEU A 38 9.92 50.16 -19.59
N GLU A 39 9.58 49.18 -20.41
CA GLU A 39 9.49 49.36 -21.86
C GLU A 39 8.02 49.34 -22.27
N LYS A 40 7.48 50.54 -22.53
CA LYS A 40 6.17 50.77 -23.11
C LYS A 40 6.37 51.21 -24.56
N THR A 41 6.00 50.36 -25.50
CA THR A 41 5.65 50.77 -26.86
C THR A 41 4.18 50.45 -27.13
N THR A 42 3.44 51.54 -27.25
CA THR A 42 2.04 51.74 -27.64
C THR A 42 1.70 51.21 -29.03
N ARG A 43 0.58 50.51 -29.21
CA ARG A 43 -0.67 51.03 -29.85
C ARG A 43 -1.74 49.95 -30.06
N ASP A 44 -2.96 50.36 -29.68
CA ASP A 44 -4.30 50.04 -30.21
C ASP A 44 -4.84 48.61 -30.25
N GLY A 45 -5.96 48.44 -29.54
CA GLY A 45 -6.83 47.28 -29.60
C GLY A 45 -7.82 47.24 -28.43
N ASP A 46 -8.63 48.27 -28.31
CA ASP A 46 -9.72 48.41 -27.33
C ASP A 46 -10.85 47.42 -27.67
N PHE A 47 -11.11 46.41 -26.82
CA PHE A 47 -12.39 45.69 -26.80
C PHE A 47 -12.69 45.12 -25.40
N SER A 48 -13.49 45.89 -24.67
CA SER A 48 -14.64 45.50 -23.85
C SER A 48 -14.57 44.19 -23.05
N LEU A 49 -14.47 44.38 -21.74
CA LEU A 49 -14.88 43.47 -20.68
C LEU A 49 -16.25 42.84 -20.99
N SER A 50 -16.32 41.51 -21.04
CA SER A 50 -17.57 40.74 -20.94
C SER A 50 -17.36 39.57 -19.99
N SER A 51 -18.13 39.60 -18.92
CA SER A 51 -18.26 38.56 -17.90
C SER A 51 -18.59 37.20 -18.51
N CYS A 52 -17.81 36.17 -18.19
CA CYS A 52 -18.36 34.82 -18.08
C CYS A 52 -17.49 33.97 -17.14
N GLY A 53 -18.07 33.61 -15.99
CA GLY A 53 -17.43 32.80 -14.96
C GLY A 53 -16.97 31.44 -15.48
N SER A 54 -15.72 31.10 -15.18
CA SER A 54 -15.13 29.81 -15.53
C SER A 54 -14.41 29.23 -14.31
N SER A 55 -15.14 28.36 -13.62
CA SER A 55 -14.70 27.18 -12.87
C SER A 55 -13.50 27.29 -11.91
N VAL A 56 -13.81 27.65 -10.66
CA VAL A 56 -12.96 27.40 -9.48
C VAL A 56 -12.98 25.91 -9.05
N ILE A 57 -13.60 25.01 -9.85
CA ILE A 57 -13.87 23.62 -9.46
C ILE A 57 -12.66 22.69 -9.71
N GLY A 58 -11.65 23.12 -10.46
CA GLY A 58 -10.47 22.29 -10.79
C GLY A 58 -9.31 22.32 -9.80
N ALA A 59 -9.16 23.38 -8.99
CA ALA A 59 -7.96 23.58 -8.16
C ALA A 59 -8.02 22.88 -6.79
N ASN A 60 -9.23 22.56 -6.30
CA ASN A 60 -9.43 22.05 -4.94
C ASN A 60 -9.35 20.51 -4.84
N GLN A 61 -9.49 19.77 -5.93
CA GLN A 61 -9.43 18.30 -5.88
C GLN A 61 -8.07 17.71 -5.50
N PRO A 62 -6.93 18.19 -6.05
CA PRO A 62 -5.61 17.71 -5.63
C PRO A 62 -5.34 18.00 -4.15
N LEU A 63 -5.80 19.16 -3.68
CA LEU A 63 -5.62 19.63 -2.30
C LEU A 63 -6.46 18.85 -1.31
N ILE A 64 -7.71 18.52 -1.64
CA ILE A 64 -8.58 17.68 -0.81
C ILE A 64 -8.02 16.26 -0.71
N MET A 65 -7.58 15.68 -1.83
CA MET A 65 -7.04 14.31 -1.84
C MET A 65 -5.72 14.24 -1.05
N GLN A 66 -4.86 15.24 -1.19
CA GLN A 66 -3.64 15.36 -0.41
C GLN A 66 -3.92 15.60 1.09
N TRP A 67 -4.91 16.43 1.42
CA TRP A 67 -5.32 16.69 2.80
C TRP A 67 -5.93 15.45 3.47
N VAL A 68 -6.83 14.74 2.79
CA VAL A 68 -7.40 13.46 3.24
C VAL A 68 -6.31 12.41 3.42
N TRP A 69 -5.30 12.39 2.55
CA TRP A 69 -4.16 11.49 2.64
C TRP A 69 -3.26 11.78 3.85
N GLU A 70 -2.96 13.06 4.11
CA GLU A 70 -2.12 13.49 5.23
C GLU A 70 -2.86 13.38 6.58
N GLN A 71 -4.18 13.59 6.61
CA GLN A 71 -5.03 13.49 7.81
C GLN A 71 -5.39 12.05 8.19
N ARG A 72 -4.79 11.03 7.57
CA ARG A 72 -5.21 9.65 7.80
C ARG A 72 -4.93 9.20 9.25
N PRO A 73 -5.91 8.56 9.93
CA PRO A 73 -5.76 7.97 11.26
C PRO A 73 -4.51 7.09 11.39
N ALA A 74 -3.93 6.98 12.61
CA ALA A 74 -2.74 6.16 12.84
C ALA A 74 -2.91 4.68 12.43
N CYS A 75 -4.14 4.15 12.42
CA CYS A 75 -4.44 2.79 11.94
C CYS A 75 -4.51 2.65 10.40
N LEU A 76 -4.46 3.76 9.66
CA LEU A 76 -4.36 3.84 8.21
C LEU A 76 -2.92 4.05 7.72
N ARG A 77 -1.99 4.20 8.65
CA ARG A 77 -0.57 4.08 8.32
C ARG A 77 -0.34 2.62 7.96
N PRO A 78 0.35 2.32 6.85
CA PRO A 78 0.87 0.97 6.65
C PRO A 78 1.55 0.55 7.96
N VAL A 79 1.23 -0.64 8.46
CA VAL A 79 2.09 -1.29 9.46
C VAL A 79 3.51 -1.16 8.91
N GLY A 80 4.43 -0.66 9.74
CA GLY A 80 5.70 -0.02 9.37
C GLY A 80 6.74 -0.88 8.63
N GLY A 81 6.31 -1.74 7.71
CA GLY A 81 7.12 -2.44 6.73
C GLY A 81 7.07 -1.72 5.38
N CYS A 82 8.21 -1.16 5.00
CA CYS A 82 8.53 -1.02 3.59
C CYS A 82 8.54 -2.42 2.97
N ILE A 83 7.40 -2.87 2.42
CA ILE A 83 7.43 -3.99 1.47
C ILE A 83 8.22 -3.48 0.26
N GLN A 84 9.50 -3.82 0.24
CA GLN A 84 10.44 -3.51 -0.82
C GLN A 84 10.29 -4.53 -1.96
N GLY A 85 9.10 -5.07 -2.24
CA GLY A 85 8.89 -6.12 -3.24
C GLY A 85 9.18 -5.71 -4.69
N ASP A 86 9.61 -4.48 -4.97
CA ASP A 86 9.79 -3.92 -6.32
C ASP A 86 11.14 -3.19 -6.47
N GLN A 87 12.22 -3.77 -5.93
CA GLN A 87 13.57 -3.17 -5.99
C GLN A 87 14.13 -3.22 -7.41
N THR A 88 13.94 -4.36 -8.09
CA THR A 88 14.43 -4.57 -9.45
C THR A 88 13.31 -4.53 -10.50
N LEU A 89 13.67 -4.30 -11.76
CA LEU A 89 12.71 -4.41 -12.87
C LEU A 89 12.15 -5.84 -12.98
N ALA A 90 13.00 -6.85 -12.75
CA ALA A 90 12.60 -8.24 -12.79
C ALA A 90 11.56 -8.57 -11.72
N GLU A 91 11.73 -8.07 -10.49
CA GLU A 91 10.75 -8.22 -9.41
C GLU A 91 9.42 -7.57 -9.76
N ARG A 92 9.43 -6.35 -10.31
CA ARG A 92 8.20 -5.67 -10.75
C ARG A 92 7.46 -6.46 -11.80
N VAL A 93 8.18 -6.95 -12.82
CA VAL A 93 7.60 -7.80 -13.86
C VAL A 93 7.04 -9.07 -13.24
N ALA A 94 7.77 -9.73 -12.34
CA ALA A 94 7.29 -10.92 -11.64
C ALA A 94 6.02 -10.64 -10.83
N ASN A 95 5.97 -9.55 -10.06
CA ASN A 95 4.80 -9.20 -9.26
C ASN A 95 3.57 -8.91 -10.13
N VAL A 96 3.74 -8.18 -11.24
CA VAL A 96 2.65 -7.93 -12.20
C VAL A 96 2.16 -9.25 -12.81
N LEU A 97 3.07 -10.10 -13.29
CA LEU A 97 2.70 -11.39 -13.90
C LEU A 97 1.99 -12.30 -12.89
N THR A 98 2.46 -12.35 -11.66
CA THR A 98 1.86 -13.16 -10.59
C THR A 98 0.55 -12.58 -10.04
N SER A 99 0.18 -11.35 -10.42
CA SER A 99 -1.13 -10.74 -10.13
C SER A 99 -2.22 -11.13 -11.13
N LEU A 100 -1.85 -11.47 -12.37
CA LEU A 100 -2.79 -11.84 -13.44
C LEU A 100 -3.66 -13.08 -13.14
N PRO A 101 -3.17 -14.11 -12.41
CA PRO A 101 -4.01 -15.23 -11.99
C PRO A 101 -5.29 -14.81 -11.27
N PHE A 102 -5.29 -13.74 -10.46
CA PHE A 102 -6.52 -13.27 -9.79
C PHE A 102 -7.59 -12.79 -10.77
N ILE A 103 -7.18 -12.19 -11.89
CA ILE A 103 -8.10 -11.80 -12.98
C ILE A 103 -8.69 -13.06 -13.61
N ALA A 104 -7.86 -14.03 -13.97
CA ALA A 104 -8.33 -15.29 -14.56
C ALA A 104 -9.28 -16.04 -13.62
N LEU A 105 -8.94 -16.14 -12.33
CA LEU A 105 -9.78 -16.74 -11.30
C LEU A 105 -11.11 -16.00 -11.14
N GLY A 106 -11.12 -14.67 -11.19
CA GLY A 106 -12.35 -13.88 -11.17
C GLY A 106 -13.20 -14.03 -12.43
N ILE A 107 -12.58 -14.26 -13.60
CA ILE A 107 -13.28 -14.58 -14.85
C ILE A 107 -13.98 -15.94 -14.75
N GLN A 108 -13.29 -16.93 -14.18
CA GLN A 108 -13.73 -18.32 -14.04
C GLN A 108 -14.63 -18.58 -12.83
N ALA A 109 -14.73 -17.63 -11.89
CA ALA A 109 -15.53 -17.79 -10.68
C ALA A 109 -17.03 -17.98 -10.99
N PRO A 110 -17.76 -18.80 -10.20
CA PRO A 110 -19.21 -18.96 -10.34
C PRO A 110 -19.94 -17.61 -10.25
N ARG A 111 -21.01 -17.43 -11.05
CA ARG A 111 -21.81 -16.18 -11.11
C ARG A 111 -23.32 -16.40 -10.95
N LYS A 112 -23.71 -17.46 -10.21
CA LYS A 112 -25.10 -17.93 -10.09
C LYS A 112 -26.03 -16.90 -9.42
N ASN A 113 -25.52 -16.07 -8.51
CA ASN A 113 -26.28 -15.04 -7.80
C ASN A 113 -25.51 -13.71 -7.69
N PHE A 114 -26.15 -12.66 -7.17
CA PHE A 114 -25.54 -11.33 -7.04
C PHE A 114 -24.28 -11.34 -6.17
N SER A 115 -24.28 -12.02 -5.02
CA SER A 115 -23.12 -12.10 -4.13
C SER A 115 -21.91 -12.76 -4.81
N MET A 116 -22.15 -13.84 -5.55
CA MET A 116 -21.12 -14.53 -6.34
C MET A 116 -20.60 -13.65 -7.49
N LYS A 117 -21.47 -12.88 -8.17
CA LYS A 117 -21.04 -11.89 -9.17
C LYS A 117 -20.15 -10.81 -8.55
N LEU A 118 -20.52 -10.32 -7.37
CA LEU A 118 -19.74 -9.31 -6.64
C LEU A 118 -18.36 -9.88 -6.25
N TYR A 119 -18.30 -11.11 -5.75
CA TYR A 119 -17.04 -11.81 -5.48
C TYR A 119 -16.19 -11.97 -6.75
N ALA A 120 -16.76 -12.50 -7.83
CA ALA A 120 -16.05 -12.67 -9.10
C ALA A 120 -15.45 -11.34 -9.62
N ASN A 121 -16.23 -10.26 -9.60
CA ASN A 121 -15.76 -8.93 -10.01
C ASN A 121 -14.73 -8.36 -9.04
N SER A 122 -14.87 -8.61 -7.73
CA SER A 122 -13.88 -8.16 -6.74
C SER A 122 -12.53 -8.84 -6.93
N LEU A 123 -12.48 -10.13 -7.31
CA LEU A 123 -11.24 -10.83 -7.65
C LEU A 123 -10.54 -10.25 -8.89
N ILE A 124 -11.32 -9.91 -9.93
CA ILE A 124 -10.78 -9.18 -11.09
C ILE A 124 -10.17 -7.85 -10.61
N GLY A 125 -10.89 -7.14 -9.74
CA GLY A 125 -10.41 -5.89 -9.15
C GLY A 125 -9.13 -6.06 -8.33
N VAL A 126 -8.93 -7.16 -7.60
CA VAL A 126 -7.66 -7.48 -6.92
C VAL A 126 -6.51 -7.56 -7.91
N GLY A 127 -6.67 -8.37 -8.97
CA GLY A 127 -5.62 -8.51 -9.98
C GLY A 127 -5.29 -7.20 -10.70
N VAL A 128 -6.31 -6.38 -11.00
CA VAL A 128 -6.13 -5.05 -11.60
C VAL A 128 -5.44 -4.09 -10.64
N ALA A 129 -5.89 -3.99 -9.39
CA ALA A 129 -5.33 -3.08 -8.39
C ALA A 129 -3.88 -3.43 -8.05
N SER A 130 -3.57 -4.71 -7.85
CA SER A 130 -2.22 -5.20 -7.61
C SER A 130 -1.30 -4.92 -8.81
N SER A 131 -1.75 -5.20 -10.04
CA SER A 131 -0.99 -4.89 -11.26
C SER A 131 -0.67 -3.40 -11.39
N LEU A 132 -1.64 -2.52 -11.12
CA LEU A 132 -1.44 -1.07 -11.12
C LEU A 132 -0.46 -0.64 -10.03
N TYR A 133 -0.58 -1.20 -8.82
CA TYR A 133 0.32 -0.94 -7.71
C TYR A 133 1.78 -1.26 -8.08
N HIS A 134 2.06 -2.47 -8.56
CA HIS A 134 3.42 -2.90 -8.93
C HIS A 134 3.98 -2.20 -10.16
N SER A 135 3.11 -1.73 -11.06
CA SER A 135 3.52 -0.92 -12.22
C SER A 135 3.81 0.54 -11.89
N SER A 136 3.34 1.03 -10.74
CA SER A 136 3.40 2.44 -10.37
C SER A 136 4.67 2.87 -9.63
N ARG A 137 4.91 4.19 -9.59
CA ARG A 137 6.07 4.82 -8.91
C ARG A 137 5.64 6.10 -8.16
N GLY A 138 6.51 6.60 -7.29
CA GLY A 138 6.33 7.89 -6.61
C GLY A 138 5.11 7.95 -5.68
N LYS A 139 4.47 9.12 -5.59
CA LYS A 139 3.31 9.33 -4.69
C LYS A 139 2.08 8.48 -5.08
N LEU A 140 1.84 8.27 -6.38
CA LEU A 140 0.73 7.46 -6.89
C LEU A 140 0.77 6.03 -6.34
N ARG A 141 1.98 5.46 -6.19
CA ARG A 141 2.18 4.12 -5.65
C ARG A 141 1.61 3.94 -4.25
N GLN A 142 1.60 4.99 -3.41
CA GLN A 142 1.07 4.88 -2.06
C GLN A 142 -0.47 4.72 -2.08
N TYR A 143 -1.16 5.47 -2.94
CA TYR A 143 -2.60 5.34 -3.15
C TYR A 143 -2.96 3.99 -3.76
N LEU A 144 -2.20 3.53 -4.75
CA LEU A 144 -2.43 2.23 -5.37
C LEU A 144 -2.15 1.06 -4.42
N ARG A 145 -1.17 1.19 -3.51
CA ARG A 145 -0.95 0.20 -2.42
C ARG A 145 -2.17 0.12 -1.51
N TRP A 146 -2.73 1.26 -1.12
CA TRP A 146 -3.95 1.29 -0.32
C TRP A 146 -5.13 0.67 -1.08
N ALA A 147 -5.27 0.99 -2.37
CA ALA A 147 -6.33 0.44 -3.21
C ALA A 147 -6.20 -1.09 -3.34
N ASP A 148 -4.98 -1.60 -3.54
CA ASP A 148 -4.70 -3.04 -3.62
C ASP A 148 -5.11 -3.78 -2.33
N TYR A 149 -4.62 -3.34 -1.16
CA TYR A 149 -5.02 -3.96 0.11
C TYR A 149 -6.51 -3.84 0.40
N THR A 150 -7.13 -2.71 0.04
CA THR A 150 -8.56 -2.52 0.19
C THR A 150 -9.35 -3.45 -0.73
N MET A 151 -8.86 -3.72 -1.94
CA MET A 151 -9.46 -4.65 -2.89
C MET A 151 -9.32 -6.10 -2.42
N ILE A 152 -8.17 -6.50 -1.87
CA ILE A 152 -8.01 -7.82 -1.24
C ILE A 152 -9.05 -8.01 -0.13
N ALA A 153 -9.16 -7.02 0.77
CA ALA A 153 -10.14 -7.06 1.84
C ALA A 153 -11.57 -7.10 1.31
N THR A 154 -11.89 -6.29 0.30
CA THR A 154 -13.20 -6.29 -0.37
C THR A 154 -13.52 -7.68 -0.93
N ALA A 155 -12.56 -8.34 -1.60
CA ALA A 155 -12.78 -9.67 -2.14
C ALA A 155 -13.06 -10.73 -1.05
N THR A 156 -12.38 -10.66 0.09
CA THR A 156 -12.67 -11.57 1.23
C THR A 156 -14.07 -11.34 1.83
N VAL A 157 -14.52 -10.08 1.91
CA VAL A 157 -15.88 -9.73 2.34
C VAL A 157 -16.91 -10.27 1.35
N CYS A 158 -16.70 -10.05 0.06
CA CYS A 158 -17.58 -10.55 -1.00
C CYS A 158 -17.65 -12.08 -1.02
N LEU A 159 -16.52 -12.78 -0.83
CA LEU A 159 -16.47 -14.24 -0.73
C LEU A 159 -17.31 -14.74 0.44
N THR A 160 -17.14 -14.13 1.62
CA THR A 160 -17.94 -14.48 2.80
C THR A 160 -19.43 -14.26 2.54
N GLY A 161 -19.76 -13.14 1.88
CA GLY A 161 -21.12 -12.80 1.46
C GLY A 161 -21.72 -13.82 0.49
N ALA A 162 -20.91 -14.38 -0.40
CA ALA A 162 -21.31 -15.42 -1.35
C ALA A 162 -21.45 -16.81 -0.70
N LEU A 163 -20.72 -17.09 0.37
CA LEU A 163 -20.74 -18.39 1.07
C LEU A 163 -21.88 -18.52 2.09
N ARG A 164 -22.34 -17.42 2.67
CA ARG A 164 -23.38 -17.42 3.72
C ARG A 164 -24.73 -17.04 3.13
N ASN A 165 -25.73 -17.92 3.31
CA ASN A 165 -27.12 -17.59 3.01
C ASN A 165 -27.68 -16.52 3.97
N ASP A 166 -27.28 -16.57 5.25
CA ASP A 166 -27.60 -15.55 6.26
C ASP A 166 -26.34 -14.80 6.69
N ASN A 167 -26.08 -13.69 6.00
CA ASN A 167 -25.03 -12.75 6.39
C ASN A 167 -25.54 -11.92 7.58
N PRO A 168 -24.80 -11.87 8.71
CA PRO A 168 -25.13 -10.94 9.78
C PRO A 168 -24.88 -9.57 9.19
N LYS A 169 -25.97 -8.87 8.86
CA LYS A 169 -25.95 -7.55 8.21
C LYS A 169 -25.01 -6.60 8.94
N LEU A 170 -24.89 -6.76 10.26
CA LEU A 170 -23.96 -6.04 11.12
C LEU A 170 -22.49 -6.31 10.80
N LEU A 171 -22.06 -7.57 10.57
CA LEU A 171 -20.68 -7.88 10.19
C LEU A 171 -20.33 -7.28 8.82
N MET A 172 -21.26 -7.40 7.86
CA MET A 172 -21.05 -6.85 6.53
C MET A 172 -21.01 -5.32 6.56
N ALA A 173 -21.89 -4.67 7.33
CA ALA A 173 -21.91 -3.22 7.51
C ALA A 173 -20.66 -2.72 8.25
N ALA A 174 -20.27 -3.38 9.34
CA ALA A 174 -19.05 -3.06 10.08
C ALA A 174 -17.80 -3.23 9.20
N SER A 175 -17.76 -4.28 8.39
CA SER A 175 -16.66 -4.51 7.44
C SER A 175 -16.65 -3.45 6.36
N ALA A 176 -17.80 -3.09 5.77
CA ALA A 176 -17.88 -2.01 4.79
C ALA A 176 -17.38 -0.66 5.36
N PHE A 177 -17.70 -0.38 6.62
CA PHE A 177 -17.21 0.83 7.32
C PHE A 177 -15.71 0.76 7.62
N LEU A 178 -15.19 -0.40 8.00
CA LEU A 178 -13.79 -0.59 8.38
C LEU A 178 -12.86 -0.85 7.18
N LEU A 179 -13.37 -1.27 6.02
CA LEU A 179 -12.60 -1.53 4.81
C LEU A 179 -11.59 -0.42 4.47
N PRO A 180 -12.00 0.87 4.39
CA PRO A 180 -11.06 1.93 4.05
C PRO A 180 -10.06 2.23 5.15
N VAL A 181 -10.27 1.76 6.39
CA VAL A 181 -9.49 2.13 7.59
C VAL A 181 -8.57 1.00 8.08
N ARG A 182 -9.03 -0.25 8.05
CA ARG A 182 -8.33 -1.43 8.59
C ARG A 182 -8.50 -2.66 7.67
N PRO A 183 -8.08 -2.58 6.40
CA PRO A 183 -8.30 -3.66 5.42
C PRO A 183 -7.72 -5.00 5.90
N PHE A 184 -6.54 -5.00 6.54
CA PHE A 184 -5.91 -6.23 7.05
C PHE A 184 -6.76 -6.96 8.10
N MET A 185 -7.36 -6.23 9.05
CA MET A 185 -8.21 -6.84 10.09
C MET A 185 -9.51 -7.36 9.49
N VAL A 186 -10.10 -6.63 8.54
CA VAL A 186 -11.29 -7.07 7.81
C VAL A 186 -10.97 -8.38 7.06
N SER A 187 -9.86 -8.43 6.31
CA SER A 187 -9.40 -9.63 5.63
C SER A 187 -9.19 -10.80 6.59
N ALA A 188 -8.51 -10.60 7.72
CA ALA A 188 -8.22 -11.66 8.68
C ALA A 188 -9.51 -12.29 9.24
N VAL A 189 -10.48 -11.45 9.64
CA VAL A 189 -11.78 -11.92 10.14
C VAL A 189 -12.53 -12.71 9.07
N HIS A 190 -12.64 -12.16 7.86
CA HIS A 190 -13.40 -12.77 6.78
C HIS A 190 -12.75 -14.07 6.25
N THR A 191 -11.42 -14.12 6.18
CA THR A 191 -10.69 -15.36 5.87
C THR A 191 -10.90 -16.42 6.94
N GLY A 192 -10.87 -16.05 8.23
CA GLY A 192 -11.16 -16.99 9.32
C GLY A 192 -12.59 -17.56 9.24
N VAL A 193 -13.57 -16.72 8.94
CA VAL A 193 -14.96 -17.17 8.72
C VAL A 193 -15.05 -18.11 7.52
N MET A 194 -14.40 -17.77 6.41
CA MET A 194 -14.39 -18.59 5.19
C MET A 194 -13.74 -19.96 5.45
N GLU A 195 -12.61 -20.01 6.17
CA GLU A 195 -11.91 -21.25 6.50
C GLU A 195 -12.79 -22.19 7.36
N VAL A 196 -13.49 -21.64 8.36
CA VAL A 196 -14.45 -22.43 9.16
C VAL A 196 -15.57 -23.00 8.28
N ILE A 197 -16.08 -22.21 7.32
CA ILE A 197 -17.09 -22.67 6.36
C ILE A 197 -16.51 -23.77 5.46
N PHE A 198 -15.32 -23.58 4.92
CA PHE A 198 -14.65 -24.55 4.05
C PHE A 198 -14.43 -25.87 4.80
N ALA A 199 -13.82 -25.84 5.97
CA ALA A 199 -13.59 -27.01 6.80
C ALA A 199 -14.89 -27.76 7.11
N LYS A 200 -15.96 -27.04 7.51
CA LYS A 200 -17.27 -27.64 7.78
C LYS A 200 -17.87 -28.32 6.55
N ARG A 201 -17.71 -27.73 5.35
CA ARG A 201 -18.21 -28.33 4.10
C ARG A 201 -17.35 -29.53 3.67
N ALA A 202 -16.02 -29.44 3.74
CA ALA A 202 -15.11 -30.53 3.40
C ALA A 202 -15.26 -31.77 4.30
N LEU A 203 -15.72 -31.59 5.55
CA LEU A 203 -16.07 -32.72 6.43
C LEU A 203 -17.31 -33.47 5.93
N LYS A 204 -18.28 -32.75 5.36
CA LYS A 204 -19.56 -33.31 4.88
C LYS A 204 -19.49 -33.82 3.46
N ASP A 205 -18.71 -33.15 2.61
CA ASP A 205 -18.59 -33.42 1.19
C ASP A 205 -17.15 -33.90 0.88
N PRO A 206 -16.96 -35.20 0.56
CA PRO A 206 -15.66 -35.75 0.21
C PRO A 206 -14.98 -35.05 -0.98
N ASP A 207 -15.76 -34.52 -1.93
CA ASP A 207 -15.23 -33.89 -3.15
C ASP A 207 -14.50 -32.57 -2.84
N LEU A 208 -14.83 -31.94 -1.70
CA LEU A 208 -14.19 -30.71 -1.24
C LEU A 208 -12.92 -30.93 -0.42
N ARG A 209 -12.60 -32.17 -0.01
CA ARG A 209 -11.44 -32.44 0.86
C ARG A 209 -10.11 -32.11 0.20
N MET A 210 -9.95 -32.49 -1.05
CA MET A 210 -8.72 -32.18 -1.79
C MET A 210 -8.55 -30.67 -1.96
N ALA A 211 -9.62 -29.98 -2.34
CA ALA A 211 -9.63 -28.52 -2.46
C ALA A 211 -9.29 -27.84 -1.12
N HIS A 212 -9.84 -28.34 0.00
CA HIS A 212 -9.53 -27.81 1.33
C HIS A 212 -8.08 -28.07 1.75
N ASN A 213 -7.52 -29.23 1.44
CA ASN A 213 -6.11 -29.52 1.72
C ASN A 213 -5.18 -28.59 0.94
N VAL A 214 -5.45 -28.39 -0.36
CA VAL A 214 -4.69 -27.44 -1.19
C VAL A 214 -4.86 -26.01 -0.65
N HIS A 215 -6.07 -25.62 -0.26
CA HIS A 215 -6.35 -24.33 0.38
C HIS A 215 -5.50 -24.12 1.63
N LYS A 216 -5.49 -25.09 2.55
CA LYS A 216 -4.71 -25.00 3.79
C LYS A 216 -3.23 -24.88 3.53
N MET A 217 -2.67 -25.72 2.65
CA MET A 217 -1.24 -25.70 2.34
C MET A 217 -0.82 -24.39 1.68
N SER A 218 -1.61 -23.91 0.73
CA SER A 218 -1.37 -22.64 0.05
C SER A 218 -1.54 -21.42 0.97
N THR A 219 -2.54 -21.41 1.85
CA THR A 219 -2.73 -20.37 2.87
C THR A 219 -1.60 -20.36 3.90
N LEU A 220 -1.14 -21.53 4.37
CA LEU A 220 0.02 -21.63 5.26
C LEU A 220 1.29 -21.11 4.59
N LEU A 221 1.58 -21.59 3.37
CA LEU A 221 2.73 -21.14 2.59
C LEU A 221 2.65 -19.63 2.31
N GLY A 222 1.49 -19.13 1.91
CA GLY A 222 1.24 -17.70 1.68
C GLY A 222 1.47 -16.88 2.95
N GLY A 223 0.99 -17.34 4.10
CA GLY A 223 1.23 -16.67 5.38
C GLY A 223 2.72 -16.61 5.74
N VAL A 224 3.47 -17.70 5.55
CA VAL A 224 4.92 -17.74 5.75
C VAL A 224 5.63 -16.78 4.80
N LEU A 225 5.28 -16.79 3.51
CA LEU A 225 5.89 -15.90 2.51
C LEU A 225 5.58 -14.43 2.80
N PHE A 226 4.36 -14.11 3.24
CA PHE A 226 3.99 -12.75 3.64
C PHE A 226 4.81 -12.23 4.82
N ILE A 227 5.02 -13.08 5.85
CA ILE A 227 5.86 -12.73 7.00
C ILE A 227 7.33 -12.61 6.57
N ALA A 228 7.81 -13.52 5.72
CA ALA A 228 9.17 -13.50 5.21
C ALA A 228 9.47 -12.26 4.35
N ASP A 229 8.50 -11.78 3.55
CA ASP A 229 8.63 -10.58 2.73
C ASP A 229 8.89 -9.32 3.59
N ASP A 230 8.29 -9.27 4.78
CA ASP A 230 8.52 -8.20 5.77
C ASP A 230 9.83 -8.39 6.55
N ALA A 231 10.11 -9.62 7.00
CA ALA A 231 11.27 -9.94 7.83
C ALA A 231 12.60 -9.98 7.05
N LEU A 232 12.56 -10.31 5.76
CA LEU A 232 13.72 -10.50 4.89
C LEU A 232 13.60 -9.65 3.61
N PRO A 233 13.59 -8.31 3.71
CA PRO A 233 13.24 -7.42 2.60
C PRO A 233 14.30 -7.38 1.48
N LYS A 234 15.44 -8.04 1.67
CA LYS A 234 16.51 -8.19 0.65
C LYS A 234 16.38 -9.46 -0.18
N THR A 235 15.49 -10.38 0.18
CA THR A 235 15.30 -11.62 -0.55
C THR A 235 14.37 -11.35 -1.73
N PRO A 236 14.85 -11.53 -2.98
CA PRO A 236 14.05 -11.20 -4.15
C PRO A 236 12.88 -12.19 -4.33
N PHE A 237 11.84 -11.74 -5.02
CA PHE A 237 10.68 -12.55 -5.44
C PHE A 237 9.80 -13.18 -4.34
N LEU A 238 10.02 -12.87 -3.04
CA LEU A 238 9.15 -13.36 -1.96
C LEU A 238 7.70 -12.90 -2.15
N HIS A 239 7.51 -11.64 -2.52
CA HIS A 239 6.19 -11.08 -2.82
C HIS A 239 5.49 -11.79 -3.99
N ALA A 240 6.21 -12.06 -5.08
CA ALA A 240 5.69 -12.80 -6.23
C ALA A 240 5.33 -14.25 -5.86
N ALA A 241 6.13 -14.90 -5.02
CA ALA A 241 5.82 -16.22 -4.50
C ALA A 241 4.56 -16.21 -3.62
N TRP A 242 4.39 -15.17 -2.79
CA TRP A 242 3.19 -14.95 -2.00
C TRP A 242 1.95 -14.81 -2.89
N HIS A 243 2.02 -14.02 -3.97
CA HIS A 243 0.93 -13.91 -4.95
C HIS A 243 0.53 -15.27 -5.52
N LEU A 244 1.50 -16.11 -5.92
CA LEU A 244 1.21 -17.43 -6.47
C LEU A 244 0.55 -18.35 -5.46
N ALA A 245 1.07 -18.41 -4.23
CA ALA A 245 0.47 -19.20 -3.15
C ALA A 245 -0.97 -18.73 -2.87
N ALA A 246 -1.18 -17.41 -2.77
CA ALA A 246 -2.50 -16.84 -2.58
C ALA A 246 -3.45 -17.13 -3.74
N ALA A 247 -3.00 -17.06 -5.00
CA ALA A 247 -3.81 -17.38 -6.17
C ALA A 247 -4.25 -18.85 -6.16
N VAL A 248 -3.36 -19.79 -5.82
CA VAL A 248 -3.73 -21.20 -5.65
C VAL A 248 -4.79 -21.36 -4.56
N GLY A 249 -4.60 -20.74 -3.40
CA GLY A 249 -5.56 -20.79 -2.30
C GLY A 249 -6.92 -20.21 -2.67
N VAL A 250 -6.96 -19.05 -3.32
CA VAL A 250 -8.19 -18.41 -3.80
C VAL A 250 -8.87 -19.25 -4.88
N GLY A 251 -8.12 -19.92 -5.76
CA GLY A 251 -8.69 -20.80 -6.77
C GLY A 251 -9.54 -21.93 -6.19
N THR A 252 -9.14 -22.48 -5.04
CA THR A 252 -9.94 -23.49 -4.33
C THR A 252 -11.26 -22.94 -3.78
N CYS A 253 -11.34 -21.64 -3.47
CA CYS A 253 -12.57 -20.99 -3.01
C CYS A 253 -13.64 -20.91 -4.10
N ASN A 254 -13.26 -20.89 -5.38
CA ASN A 254 -14.24 -20.98 -6.47
C ASN A 254 -14.96 -22.34 -6.44
N LYS A 255 -14.24 -23.43 -6.15
CA LYS A 255 -14.84 -24.76 -5.98
C LYS A 255 -15.82 -24.77 -4.81
N LEU A 256 -15.53 -24.05 -3.73
CA LEU A 256 -16.42 -23.93 -2.58
C LEU A 256 -17.77 -23.25 -2.93
N LEU A 257 -17.82 -22.47 -4.02
CA LEU A 257 -19.01 -21.75 -4.50
C LEU A 257 -19.80 -22.51 -5.58
N GLU A 258 -19.31 -23.65 -6.06
CA GLU A 258 -20.02 -24.53 -6.98
C GLU A 258 -21.19 -25.25 -6.29
#